data_AF-A0A8J6N6U2-F1
#
_entry.id   AF-A0A8J6N6U2-F1
#
_cell.length_a   1.000
_cell.length_b   1.000
_cell.length_c   1.000
_cell.angle_alpha   90.00
_cell.angle_beta   90.00
_cell.angle_gamma   90.00
#
_symmetry.space_group_name_H-M   'P 1'
#
loop_
_entity.id
_entity.type
_entity.pdbx_description
1 polymer ?
#
loop_
_entity_poly.entity_id
_entity_poly.type
_entity_poly.pdbx_seq_one_letter_code
_entity_poly.pdbx_strand_id
1 'polypeptide(L)'
;MAKLQAKPCPVNPACPACPVASENGTRVAPADGTGVKKEKSLAQKTVEDVLLYFGKTIKKARIKYRQFVEKGVKQGRREDLQGGGLIRSSGGDKAGLSGQKKEDREKSDQRILGSGDFVSDVLKNANENAERKTGCNISLAELIRRVCKKFGIKTGELMLDIRRVPYTQARVIISYLSINELGYRGSDVAKALNLSRASVSKAMSRGKKLIDKN
;
A
#
# COMPACT_ATOMS: atom_id res chain seq x y z
N MET A 1 -26.75 26.84 27.93
CA MET A 1 -26.02 27.22 26.70
C MET A 1 -24.73 27.92 27.08
N ALA A 2 -23.62 27.18 27.15
CA ALA A 2 -22.31 27.72 27.52
C ALA A 2 -21.50 27.97 26.24
N LYS A 3 -21.21 29.24 25.93
CA LYS A 3 -20.34 29.63 24.82
C LYS A 3 -18.91 29.17 25.14
N LEU A 4 -18.40 28.19 24.38
CA LEU A 4 -16.97 27.89 24.29
C LEU A 4 -16.28 29.10 23.63
N GLN A 5 -15.67 29.95 24.44
CA GLN A 5 -14.72 30.95 23.94
C GLN A 5 -13.41 30.24 23.63
N ALA A 6 -13.06 30.15 22.35
CA ALA A 6 -11.75 29.71 21.91
C ALA A 6 -10.72 30.75 22.38
N LYS A 7 -9.88 30.36 23.34
CA LYS A 7 -8.74 31.19 23.74
C LYS A 7 -7.73 31.24 22.58
N PRO A 8 -7.30 32.43 22.11
CA PRO A 8 -6.27 32.51 21.11
C PRO A 8 -4.96 31.95 21.65
N CYS A 9 -4.23 31.22 20.79
CA CYS A 9 -2.94 30.62 21.14
C CYS A 9 -1.98 31.69 21.69
N PRO A 10 -1.21 31.40 22.75
CA PRO A 10 -0.19 32.31 23.21
C PRO A 10 0.84 32.50 22.09
N VAL A 11 1.04 33.74 21.68
CA VAL A 11 2.07 34.11 20.70
C VAL A 11 3.41 33.89 21.36
N ASN A 12 3.99 32.71 21.15
CA ASN A 12 5.35 32.41 21.58
C ASN A 12 6.31 32.99 20.50
N PRO A 13 7.13 34.01 20.82
CA PRO A 13 8.04 34.62 19.85
C PRO A 13 9.14 33.67 19.35
N ALA A 14 9.23 32.46 19.93
CA ALA A 14 10.19 31.43 19.57
C ALA A 14 9.59 30.26 18.77
N CYS A 15 8.40 30.38 18.17
CA CYS A 15 7.82 29.34 17.33
C CYS A 15 8.37 29.44 15.88
N PRO A 16 9.30 28.57 15.44
CA PRO A 16 9.94 28.70 14.13
C PRO A 16 9.09 28.17 12.96
N ALA A 17 7.88 27.68 13.24
CA ALA A 17 6.97 27.08 12.27
C ALA A 17 5.84 28.03 11.79
N CYS A 18 5.76 29.25 12.34
CA CYS A 18 4.83 30.24 11.81
C CYS A 18 5.38 30.77 10.46
N PRO A 19 4.59 30.75 9.37
CA PRO A 19 5.02 31.29 8.09
C PRO A 19 5.33 32.78 8.26
N VAL A 20 6.59 33.16 8.02
CA VAL A 20 6.99 34.57 8.00
C VAL A 20 6.22 35.23 6.85
N ALA A 21 5.31 36.15 7.18
CA ALA A 21 4.60 36.94 6.19
C ALA A 21 5.64 37.72 5.36
N SER A 22 5.77 37.36 4.08
CA SER A 22 6.63 38.08 3.14
C SER A 22 5.86 39.28 2.63
N GLU A 23 6.11 40.45 3.21
CA GLU A 23 5.68 41.72 2.64
C GLU A 23 6.41 42.01 1.33
N ASN A 24 5.66 42.62 0.41
CA ASN A 24 6.08 43.30 -0.82
C ASN A 24 6.37 42.41 -2.04
N GLY A 25 5.35 42.38 -2.91
CA GLY A 25 5.45 41.92 -4.28
C GLY A 25 6.27 42.87 -5.14
N THR A 26 7.20 42.29 -5.91
CA THR A 26 7.47 42.76 -7.26
C THR A 26 7.92 41.53 -8.05
N ARG A 27 7.08 41.14 -9.01
CA ARG A 27 7.37 40.09 -9.99
C ARG A 27 8.36 40.71 -10.98
N VAL A 28 9.60 40.25 -10.99
CA VAL A 28 10.52 40.50 -12.11
C VAL A 28 10.90 39.14 -12.67
N ALA A 29 10.39 38.84 -13.86
CA ALA A 29 10.77 37.68 -14.64
C ALA A 29 12.17 37.88 -15.24
N PRO A 30 13.01 36.84 -15.36
CA PRO A 30 14.14 36.90 -16.28
C PRO A 30 13.74 36.30 -17.63
N ALA A 31 13.94 37.10 -18.66
CA ALA A 31 13.84 36.70 -20.06
C ALA A 31 15.06 35.86 -20.48
N ASP A 32 14.76 34.91 -21.36
CA ASP A 32 15.54 34.34 -22.45
C ASP A 32 16.86 33.59 -22.21
N GLY A 33 16.97 32.48 -22.96
CA GLY A 33 18.20 32.10 -23.64
C GLY A 33 18.86 30.81 -23.17
N THR A 34 18.55 29.72 -23.88
CA THR A 34 19.41 28.53 -24.12
C THR A 34 20.03 27.82 -22.91
N GLY A 35 19.57 26.60 -22.63
CA GLY A 35 20.32 25.69 -21.77
C GLY A 35 19.62 24.35 -21.62
N VAL A 36 20.21 23.30 -22.21
CA VAL A 36 19.87 21.90 -21.95
C VAL A 36 19.66 21.72 -20.44
N LYS A 37 18.42 21.42 -20.02
CA LYS A 37 18.11 21.14 -18.62
C LYS A 37 18.83 19.86 -18.24
N LYS A 38 20.04 19.95 -17.68
CA LYS A 38 20.70 18.82 -17.01
C LYS A 38 19.71 18.26 -15.99
N GLU A 39 19.25 17.03 -16.21
CA GLU A 39 18.39 16.33 -15.27
C GLU A 39 19.18 16.15 -13.96
N LYS A 40 18.91 17.01 -12.99
CA LYS A 40 19.49 16.89 -11.66
C LYS A 40 18.98 15.61 -11.02
N SER A 41 19.87 14.90 -10.33
CA SER A 41 19.48 13.70 -9.56
C SER A 41 18.40 14.06 -8.53
N LEU A 42 17.55 13.10 -8.19
CA LEU A 42 16.48 13.28 -7.20
C LEU A 42 17.00 13.83 -5.87
N ALA A 43 18.17 13.34 -5.43
CA ALA A 43 18.84 13.81 -4.22
C ALA A 43 19.27 15.29 -4.30
N GLN A 44 19.72 15.76 -5.46
CA GLN A 44 20.09 17.17 -5.62
C GLN A 44 18.86 18.08 -5.60
N LYS A 45 17.75 17.64 -6.19
CA LYS A 45 16.47 18.37 -6.14
C LYS A 45 15.97 18.50 -4.70
N THR A 46 15.99 17.41 -3.93
CA THR A 46 15.56 17.45 -2.53
C THR A 46 16.44 18.35 -1.65
N VAL A 47 17.76 18.39 -1.88
CA VAL A 47 18.65 19.33 -1.16
C VAL A 47 18.35 20.79 -1.51
N GLU A 48 18.10 21.09 -2.78
CA GLU A 48 17.73 22.44 -3.22
C GLU A 48 16.40 22.89 -2.61
N ASP A 49 15.40 22.01 -2.58
CA ASP A 49 14.08 22.26 -2.01
C ASP A 49 14.17 22.53 -0.50
N VAL A 50 14.93 21.73 0.24
CA VAL A 50 15.13 21.91 1.68
C VAL A 50 15.85 23.23 1.98
N LEU A 51 16.86 23.60 1.19
CA LEU A 51 17.58 24.85 1.39
C LEU A 51 16.71 26.09 1.10
N LEU A 52 15.70 25.99 0.24
CA LEU A 52 14.83 27.11 -0.11
C LEU A 52 14.04 27.62 1.10
N TYR A 53 13.70 26.76 2.06
CA TYR A 53 13.07 27.16 3.33
C TYR A 53 13.95 28.08 4.19
N PHE A 54 15.28 28.01 4.03
CA PHE A 54 16.23 28.83 4.77
C PHE A 54 16.60 30.13 4.03
N GLY A 55 16.35 30.22 2.72
CA GLY A 55 16.47 31.47 1.98
C GLY A 55 16.54 31.32 0.46
N LYS A 56 16.33 32.44 -0.24
CA LYS A 56 16.24 32.54 -1.71
C LYS A 56 17.56 32.22 -2.45
N THR A 57 18.70 32.16 -1.75
CA THR A 57 20.02 31.94 -2.36
C THR A 57 20.77 30.86 -1.58
N ILE A 58 21.39 29.91 -2.30
CA ILE A 58 22.10 28.75 -1.72
C ILE A 58 23.11 29.16 -0.64
N LYS A 59 23.90 30.21 -0.87
CA LYS A 59 24.91 30.69 0.10
C LYS A 59 24.26 31.13 1.42
N LYS A 60 23.18 31.92 1.37
CA LYS A 60 22.46 32.42 2.55
C LYS A 60 21.69 31.29 3.26
N ALA A 61 21.07 30.40 2.48
CA ALA A 61 20.37 29.23 2.99
C ALA A 61 21.28 28.30 3.80
N ARG A 62 22.49 28.01 3.31
CA ARG A 62 23.48 27.18 4.02
C ARG A 62 23.92 27.79 5.35
N ILE A 63 24.15 29.10 5.40
CA ILE A 63 24.53 29.80 6.64
C ILE A 63 23.40 29.70 7.66
N LYS A 64 22.16 30.02 7.26
CA LYS A 64 20.98 29.94 8.14
C LYS A 64 20.66 28.52 8.58
N TYR A 65 20.83 27.53 7.71
CA TYR A 65 20.70 26.11 8.05
C TYR A 65 21.70 25.70 9.14
N ARG A 66 22.99 26.08 9.00
CA ARG A 66 24.00 25.81 10.03
C ARG A 66 23.66 26.46 11.37
N GLN A 67 23.23 27.73 11.35
CA GLN A 67 22.78 28.42 12.56
C GLN A 67 21.55 27.75 13.20
N PHE A 68 20.62 27.25 12.39
CA PHE A 68 19.47 26.49 12.85
C PHE A 68 19.89 25.17 13.52
N VAL A 69 20.80 24.42 12.89
CA VAL A 69 21.34 23.17 13.45
C VAL A 69 22.09 23.45 14.76
N GLU A 70 22.94 24.47 14.81
CA GLU A 70 23.68 24.83 16.02
C GLU A 70 22.74 25.19 17.18
N LYS A 71 21.68 25.96 16.91
CA LYS A 71 20.63 26.25 17.90
C LYS A 71 19.89 24.98 18.33
N GLY A 72 19.64 24.05 17.40
CA GLY A 72 19.00 22.76 17.68
C GLY A 72 19.85 21.81 18.52
N VAL A 73 21.18 21.82 18.35
CA VAL A 73 22.11 21.00 19.15
C VAL A 73 22.09 21.43 20.62
N LYS A 74 22.05 22.74 20.88
CA LYS A 74 21.98 23.28 22.26
C LYS A 74 20.68 22.91 23.00
N GLN A 75 19.62 22.56 22.26
CA GLN A 75 18.33 22.14 22.85
C GLN A 75 18.32 20.69 23.34
N GLY A 76 19.37 19.91 23.07
CA GLY A 76 19.52 18.54 23.57
C GLY A 76 18.34 17.62 23.24
N ARG A 77 17.91 16.84 24.22
CA ARG A 77 16.83 15.86 24.07
C ARG A 77 15.46 16.57 24.25
N ARG A 78 14.72 16.71 23.15
CA ARG A 78 13.42 17.38 23.11
C ARG A 78 12.26 16.39 23.25
N GLU A 79 11.57 16.40 24.39
CA GLU A 79 10.46 15.47 24.72
C GLU A 79 9.23 15.64 23.80
N ASP A 80 9.06 16.82 23.21
CA ASP A 80 8.05 17.19 22.21
C ASP A 80 8.34 16.61 20.81
N LEU A 81 9.63 16.41 20.49
CA LEU A 81 10.07 15.73 19.27
C LEU A 81 10.31 14.23 19.50
N GLN A 82 10.07 13.74 20.70
CA GLN A 82 10.13 12.33 21.04
C GLN A 82 8.77 11.65 20.86
N GLY A 83 8.83 10.40 20.39
CA GLY A 83 7.65 9.63 20.00
C GLY A 83 7.55 9.45 18.48
N GLY A 84 6.81 8.42 18.08
CA GLY A 84 6.52 8.13 16.66
C GLY A 84 5.84 9.30 15.96
N GLY A 85 5.72 9.22 14.63
CA GLY A 85 5.22 10.33 13.79
C GLY A 85 3.89 10.93 14.26
N LEU A 86 3.01 10.12 14.85
CA LEU A 86 1.70 10.54 15.36
C LEU A 86 1.80 11.53 16.54
N ILE A 87 2.71 11.29 17.50
CA ILE A 87 2.88 12.17 18.67
C ILE A 87 3.38 13.56 18.26
N ARG A 88 4.19 13.63 17.20
CA ARG A 88 4.70 14.89 16.65
C ARG A 88 3.64 15.64 15.85
N SER A 89 2.80 14.94 15.09
CA SER A 89 1.68 15.54 14.34
C SER A 89 0.59 16.10 15.24
N SER A 90 0.42 15.55 16.45
CA SER A 90 -0.49 16.06 17.48
C SER A 90 0.13 17.14 18.38
N GLY A 91 1.28 17.71 18.02
CA GLY A 91 1.91 18.79 18.79
C GLY A 91 2.45 18.37 20.16
N GLY A 92 2.80 17.09 20.34
CA GLY A 92 3.33 16.56 21.60
C GLY A 92 2.27 16.15 22.62
N ASP A 93 0.98 16.22 22.26
CA ASP A 93 -0.12 15.96 23.19
C ASP A 93 -0.38 14.45 23.35
N LYS A 94 0.35 13.84 24.30
CA LYS A 94 0.29 12.39 24.58
C LYS A 94 -1.05 11.96 25.18
N ALA A 95 -1.80 12.87 25.79
CA ALA A 95 -3.04 12.60 26.50
C ALA A 95 -4.22 12.27 25.56
N GLY A 96 -4.24 12.81 24.33
CA GLY A 96 -5.25 12.48 23.32
C GLY A 96 -4.98 11.19 22.54
N LEU A 97 -3.77 10.63 22.67
CA LEU A 97 -3.31 9.46 21.94
C LEU A 97 -3.32 8.18 22.78
N SER A 98 -3.62 8.28 24.08
CA SER A 98 -3.68 7.17 25.05
C SER A 98 -4.90 6.26 24.88
N GLY A 99 -5.83 6.60 23.98
CA GLY A 99 -7.02 5.81 23.69
C GLY A 99 -6.80 4.60 22.76
N GLN A 100 -5.63 4.47 22.11
CA GLN A 100 -5.32 3.30 21.30
C GLN A 100 -4.64 2.22 22.13
N LYS A 101 -5.14 0.98 22.01
CA LYS A 101 -4.55 -0.19 22.68
C LYS A 101 -3.08 -0.32 22.27
N LYS A 102 -2.24 -0.69 23.23
CA LYS A 102 -0.78 -0.86 23.06
C LYS A 102 -0.43 -1.75 21.85
N GLU A 103 -1.29 -2.72 21.56
CA GLU A 103 -1.16 -3.67 20.43
C GLU A 103 -1.29 -3.02 19.05
N ASP A 104 -2.06 -1.95 18.90
CA ASP A 104 -2.25 -1.25 17.62
C ASP A 104 -1.06 -0.32 17.28
N ARG A 105 -0.33 0.10 18.30
CA ARG A 105 0.89 0.94 18.15
C ARG A 105 2.10 0.14 17.70
N GLU A 106 2.18 -1.14 18.04
CA GLU A 106 3.38 -1.95 17.80
C GLU A 106 3.37 -2.64 16.43
N LYS A 107 2.20 -2.86 15.82
CA LYS A 107 2.06 -3.66 14.59
C LYS A 107 2.19 -2.84 13.28
N SER A 108 2.20 -1.50 13.33
CA SER A 108 2.20 -0.67 12.12
C SER A 108 2.78 0.73 12.35
N ASP A 109 3.76 1.16 11.54
CA ASP A 109 4.09 2.60 11.41
C ASP A 109 3.02 3.24 10.53
N GLN A 110 2.15 4.05 11.14
CA GLN A 110 1.03 4.70 10.46
C GLN A 110 1.43 5.56 9.26
N ARG A 111 2.69 6.01 9.18
CA ARG A 111 3.16 6.81 8.03
C ARG A 111 3.52 5.96 6.82
N ILE A 112 3.83 4.68 7.02
CA ILE A 112 4.28 3.78 5.97
C ILE A 112 3.16 2.81 5.58
N LEU A 113 2.48 2.23 6.57
CA LEU A 113 1.49 1.16 6.37
C LEU A 113 0.05 1.61 6.62
N GLY A 114 -0.18 2.82 7.14
CA GLY A 114 -1.53 3.35 7.42
C GLY A 114 -2.09 2.92 8.79
N SER A 115 -3.41 3.03 8.98
CA SER A 115 -4.04 2.74 10.28
C SER A 115 -3.84 1.28 10.72
N GLY A 116 -3.72 1.07 12.04
CA GLY A 116 -3.53 -0.27 12.61
C GLY A 116 -4.69 -1.22 12.30
N ASP A 117 -5.91 -0.70 12.24
CA ASP A 117 -7.11 -1.47 11.85
C ASP A 117 -7.00 -1.97 10.40
N PHE A 118 -6.61 -1.10 9.47
CA PHE A 118 -6.42 -1.46 8.06
C PHE A 118 -5.35 -2.55 7.90
N VAL A 119 -4.21 -2.39 8.57
CA VAL A 119 -3.13 -3.38 8.52
C VAL A 119 -3.57 -4.71 9.12
N SER A 120 -4.29 -4.68 10.25
CA SER A 120 -4.82 -5.87 10.90
C SER A 120 -5.81 -6.61 9.99
N ASP A 121 -6.70 -5.88 9.32
CA ASP A 121 -7.67 -6.47 8.38
C ASP A 121 -6.99 -7.03 7.13
N VAL A 122 -5.98 -6.35 6.58
CA VAL A 122 -5.19 -6.86 5.46
C VAL A 122 -4.44 -8.14 5.85
N LEU A 123 -3.84 -8.17 7.04
CA LEU A 123 -3.13 -9.35 7.54
C LEU A 123 -4.08 -10.53 7.79
N LYS A 124 -5.27 -10.29 8.37
CA LYS A 124 -6.30 -11.33 8.52
C LYS A 124 -6.74 -11.89 7.17
N ASN A 125 -7.08 -11.03 6.22
CA ASN A 125 -7.46 -11.44 4.85
C ASN A 125 -6.35 -12.21 4.15
N ALA A 126 -5.09 -11.81 4.33
CA ALA A 126 -3.95 -12.52 3.79
C ALA A 126 -3.79 -13.92 4.42
N ASN A 127 -3.97 -14.03 5.73
CA ASN A 127 -3.86 -15.29 6.45
C ASN A 127 -4.99 -16.27 6.07
N GLU A 128 -6.24 -15.81 5.99
CA GLU A 128 -7.36 -16.63 5.51
C GLU A 128 -7.12 -17.20 4.10
N ASN A 129 -6.54 -16.38 3.20
CA ASN A 129 -6.19 -16.81 1.86
C ASN A 129 -5.01 -17.81 1.84
N ALA A 130 -4.11 -17.74 2.82
CA ALA A 130 -3.00 -18.69 2.95
C ALA A 130 -3.48 -20.02 3.55
N GLU A 131 -4.32 -19.97 4.57
CA GLU A 131 -4.89 -21.15 5.22
C GLU A 131 -5.77 -21.98 4.27
N ARG A 132 -6.63 -21.32 3.46
CA ARG A 132 -7.42 -22.01 2.43
C ARG A 132 -6.55 -22.78 1.44
N LYS A 133 -5.42 -22.22 1.03
CA LYS A 133 -4.47 -22.84 0.08
C LYS A 133 -3.71 -24.03 0.65
N THR A 134 -3.60 -24.13 1.97
CA THR A 134 -2.74 -25.13 2.65
C THR A 134 -3.53 -26.36 3.12
N GLY A 135 -4.87 -26.29 3.15
CA GLY A 135 -5.72 -27.32 3.75
C GLY A 135 -5.97 -28.59 2.91
N CYS A 136 -5.63 -28.61 1.62
CA CYS A 136 -5.92 -29.75 0.75
C CYS A 136 -4.74 -30.10 -0.17
N ASN A 137 -3.88 -31.03 0.27
CA ASN A 137 -2.86 -31.66 -0.57
C ASN A 137 -3.48 -32.71 -1.51
N ILE A 138 -4.38 -32.29 -2.38
CA ILE A 138 -4.97 -33.18 -3.41
C ILE A 138 -4.14 -33.04 -4.69
N SER A 139 -3.77 -34.17 -5.30
CA SER A 139 -3.10 -34.16 -6.59
C SER A 139 -4.04 -33.68 -7.69
N LEU A 140 -3.51 -32.99 -8.70
CA LEU A 140 -4.31 -32.51 -9.85
C LEU A 140 -5.08 -33.66 -10.55
N ALA A 141 -4.46 -34.84 -10.66
CA ALA A 141 -5.10 -36.02 -11.22
C ALA A 141 -6.30 -36.49 -10.38
N GLU A 142 -6.19 -36.43 -9.06
CA GLU A 142 -7.27 -36.81 -8.15
C GLU A 142 -8.44 -35.84 -8.21
N LEU A 143 -8.16 -34.53 -8.33
CA LEU A 143 -9.19 -33.52 -8.55
C LEU A 143 -9.97 -33.80 -9.84
N ILE A 144 -9.27 -34.06 -10.95
CA ILE A 144 -9.89 -34.38 -12.24
C ILE A 144 -10.80 -35.60 -12.11
N ARG A 145 -10.32 -36.67 -11.46
CA ARG A 145 -11.09 -37.90 -11.23
C ARG A 145 -12.39 -37.64 -10.47
N ARG A 146 -12.33 -36.86 -9.38
CA ARG A 146 -13.49 -36.53 -8.55
C ARG A 146 -14.52 -35.69 -9.30
N VAL A 147 -14.08 -34.69 -10.05
CA VAL A 147 -14.97 -33.85 -10.86
C VAL A 147 -15.59 -34.67 -11.98
N CYS A 148 -14.81 -35.46 -12.72
CA CYS A 148 -15.32 -36.37 -13.75
C CYS A 148 -16.38 -37.33 -13.20
N LYS A 149 -16.19 -37.89 -12.00
CA LYS A 149 -17.17 -38.75 -11.33
C LYS A 149 -18.49 -38.02 -11.03
N LYS A 150 -18.44 -36.76 -10.57
CA LYS A 150 -19.64 -35.96 -10.32
C LYS A 150 -20.43 -35.64 -11.60
N PHE A 151 -19.74 -35.40 -12.71
CA PHE A 151 -20.38 -35.06 -13.99
C PHE A 151 -20.70 -36.29 -14.86
N GLY A 152 -20.32 -37.50 -14.45
CA GLY A 152 -20.53 -38.73 -15.22
C GLY A 152 -19.70 -38.81 -16.51
N ILE A 153 -18.52 -38.17 -16.54
CA ILE A 153 -17.66 -38.05 -17.73
C ILE A 153 -16.45 -38.98 -17.59
N LYS A 154 -15.97 -39.59 -18.68
CA LYS A 154 -14.70 -40.31 -18.67
C LYS A 154 -13.52 -39.33 -18.71
N THR A 155 -12.49 -39.57 -17.91
CA THR A 155 -11.31 -38.70 -17.80
C THR A 155 -10.62 -38.44 -19.14
N GLY A 156 -10.55 -39.45 -20.02
CA GLY A 156 -9.99 -39.30 -21.37
C GLY A 156 -10.80 -38.38 -22.28
N GLU A 157 -12.13 -38.33 -22.12
CA GLU A 157 -13.01 -37.47 -22.94
C GLU A 157 -12.89 -36.00 -22.54
N LEU A 158 -12.45 -35.71 -21.30
CA LEU A 158 -12.23 -34.34 -20.84
C LEU A 158 -11.09 -33.64 -21.60
N MET A 159 -10.15 -34.41 -22.16
CA MET A 159 -8.98 -33.92 -22.92
C MET A 159 -9.29 -33.62 -24.39
N LEU A 160 -10.40 -34.14 -24.91
CA LEU A 160 -10.83 -33.99 -26.32
C LEU A 160 -11.54 -32.64 -26.52
N ASP A 161 -11.48 -32.01 -27.70
CA ASP A 161 -12.20 -30.73 -27.95
C ASP A 161 -13.73 -30.90 -28.05
N ILE A 162 -14.38 -31.32 -26.96
CA ILE A 162 -15.82 -31.49 -26.85
C ILE A 162 -16.43 -30.21 -26.27
N ARG A 163 -17.33 -29.58 -27.03
CA ARG A 163 -17.98 -28.30 -26.68
C ARG A 163 -19.36 -28.45 -26.03
N ARG A 164 -19.66 -29.62 -25.47
CA ARG A 164 -20.91 -29.85 -24.73
C ARG A 164 -20.85 -29.18 -23.35
N VAL A 165 -22.01 -28.75 -22.85
CA VAL A 165 -22.16 -28.05 -21.57
C VAL A 165 -21.49 -28.79 -20.39
N PRO A 166 -21.71 -30.10 -20.15
CA PRO A 166 -21.14 -30.77 -18.97
C PRO A 166 -19.60 -30.81 -18.99
N TYR A 167 -18.98 -30.99 -20.17
CA TYR A 167 -17.53 -30.98 -20.33
C TYR A 167 -16.92 -29.60 -20.10
N THR A 168 -17.60 -28.57 -20.62
CA THR A 168 -17.17 -27.18 -20.46
C THR A 168 -17.28 -26.75 -18.99
N GLN A 169 -18.36 -27.12 -18.31
CA GLN A 169 -18.55 -26.88 -16.87
C GLN A 169 -17.49 -27.59 -16.02
N ALA A 170 -17.21 -28.87 -16.31
CA ALA A 170 -16.17 -29.63 -15.61
C ALA A 170 -14.79 -28.95 -15.74
N ARG A 171 -14.38 -28.52 -16.95
CA ARG A 171 -13.12 -27.79 -17.17
C ARG A 171 -13.04 -26.48 -16.40
N VAL A 172 -14.15 -25.76 -16.33
CA VAL A 172 -14.27 -24.50 -15.58
C VAL A 172 -14.08 -24.73 -14.09
N ILE A 173 -14.74 -25.75 -13.53
CA ILE A 173 -14.63 -26.10 -12.11
C ILE A 173 -13.22 -26.57 -11.77
N ILE A 174 -12.63 -27.47 -12.57
CA ILE A 174 -11.27 -27.96 -12.35
C ILE A 174 -10.29 -26.79 -12.39
N SER A 175 -10.39 -25.90 -13.38
CA SER A 175 -9.50 -24.74 -13.51
C SER A 175 -9.57 -23.81 -12.31
N TYR A 176 -10.76 -23.55 -11.78
CA TYR A 176 -10.94 -22.71 -10.60
C TYR A 176 -10.39 -23.36 -9.33
N LEU A 177 -10.80 -24.61 -9.03
CA LEU A 177 -10.38 -25.30 -7.82
C LEU A 177 -8.86 -25.54 -7.79
N SER A 178 -8.27 -25.86 -8.93
CA SER A 178 -6.82 -26.14 -9.02
C SER A 178 -5.99 -24.91 -8.65
N ILE A 179 -6.40 -23.72 -9.07
CA ILE A 179 -5.63 -22.48 -8.88
C ILE A 179 -5.98 -21.81 -7.55
N ASN A 180 -7.27 -21.71 -7.23
CA ASN A 180 -7.74 -20.96 -6.07
C ASN A 180 -7.63 -21.75 -4.76
N GLU A 181 -8.00 -23.04 -4.77
CA GLU A 181 -8.03 -23.87 -3.57
C GLU A 181 -6.74 -24.67 -3.39
N LEU A 182 -6.18 -25.20 -4.48
CA LEU A 182 -5.00 -26.08 -4.43
C LEU A 182 -3.67 -25.38 -4.78
N GLY A 183 -3.70 -24.12 -5.23
CA GLY A 183 -2.49 -23.34 -5.47
C GLY A 183 -1.61 -23.77 -6.65
N TYR A 184 -2.11 -24.60 -7.58
CA TYR A 184 -1.35 -24.98 -8.78
C TYR A 184 -1.14 -23.80 -9.73
N ARG A 185 -0.01 -23.80 -10.45
CA ARG A 185 0.23 -22.85 -11.53
C ARG A 185 -0.74 -23.10 -12.68
N GLY A 186 -1.33 -22.03 -13.21
CA GLY A 186 -2.23 -22.13 -14.37
C GLY A 186 -1.60 -22.76 -15.61
N SER A 187 -0.27 -22.71 -15.77
CA SER A 187 0.46 -23.40 -16.83
C SER A 187 0.37 -24.93 -16.72
N ASP A 188 0.38 -25.45 -15.50
CA ASP A 188 0.40 -26.89 -15.24
C ASP A 188 -1.00 -27.46 -15.40
N VAL A 189 -2.01 -26.71 -14.97
CA VAL A 189 -3.43 -26.98 -15.23
C VAL A 189 -3.73 -26.98 -16.73
N ALA A 190 -3.18 -26.00 -17.47
CA ALA A 190 -3.36 -25.91 -18.92
C ALA A 190 -2.80 -27.15 -19.65
N LYS A 191 -1.59 -27.59 -19.26
CA LYS A 191 -0.99 -28.83 -19.78
C LYS A 191 -1.84 -30.06 -19.44
N ALA A 192 -2.30 -30.15 -18.19
CA ALA A 192 -3.10 -31.28 -17.71
C ALA A 192 -4.50 -31.35 -18.33
N LEU A 193 -5.06 -30.27 -18.86
CA LEU A 193 -6.37 -30.27 -19.52
C LEU A 193 -6.28 -30.18 -21.06
N ASN A 194 -5.08 -30.15 -21.61
CA ASN A 194 -4.82 -29.88 -23.03
C ASN A 194 -5.48 -28.58 -23.53
N LEU A 195 -5.37 -27.50 -22.75
CA LEU A 195 -5.95 -26.19 -23.02
C LEU A 195 -4.89 -25.10 -23.18
N SER A 196 -5.25 -24.01 -23.84
CA SER A 196 -4.41 -22.80 -23.84
C SER A 196 -4.44 -22.12 -22.47
N ARG A 197 -3.35 -21.42 -22.11
CA ARG A 197 -3.28 -20.61 -20.88
C ARG A 197 -4.41 -19.56 -20.81
N ALA A 198 -4.75 -18.96 -21.95
CA ALA A 198 -5.84 -17.99 -22.05
C ALA A 198 -7.21 -18.64 -21.77
N SER A 199 -7.43 -19.86 -22.26
CA SER A 199 -8.64 -20.63 -21.99
C SER A 199 -8.78 -20.95 -20.50
N VAL A 200 -7.70 -21.34 -19.83
CA VAL A 200 -7.69 -21.58 -18.38
C VAL A 200 -7.97 -20.29 -17.60
N SER A 201 -7.36 -19.16 -17.99
CA SER A 201 -7.64 -17.87 -17.35
C SER A 201 -9.11 -17.47 -17.48
N LYS A 202 -9.69 -17.63 -18.67
CA LYS A 202 -11.11 -17.31 -18.92
C LYS A 202 -12.06 -18.27 -18.19
N ALA A 203 -11.67 -19.54 -18.08
CA ALA A 203 -12.40 -20.55 -17.32
C ALA A 203 -12.39 -20.24 -15.83
N MET A 204 -11.24 -19.86 -15.27
CA MET A 204 -11.08 -19.47 -13.87
C MET A 204 -11.98 -18.27 -13.50
N SER A 205 -12.02 -17.21 -14.32
CA SER A 205 -12.91 -16.07 -14.06
C SER A 205 -14.40 -16.42 -14.07
N ARG A 206 -14.79 -17.47 -14.82
CA ARG A 206 -16.17 -17.98 -14.87
C ARG A 206 -16.49 -18.97 -13.76
N GLY A 207 -15.47 -19.62 -13.19
CA GLY A 207 -15.61 -20.70 -12.22
C GLY A 207 -16.36 -20.32 -10.95
N LYS A 208 -16.07 -19.13 -10.40
CA LYS A 208 -16.77 -18.63 -9.20
C LYS A 208 -18.29 -18.63 -9.36
N LYS A 209 -18.78 -18.03 -10.47
CA LYS A 209 -20.22 -17.96 -10.78
C LYS A 209 -20.87 -19.32 -11.02
N LEU A 210 -20.08 -20.34 -11.37
CA LEU A 210 -20.57 -21.68 -11.66
C LEU A 210 -20.63 -22.55 -10.39
N ILE A 211 -19.70 -22.33 -9.46
CA ILE A 211 -19.70 -22.96 -8.14
C ILE A 211 -20.84 -22.39 -7.28
N ASP A 212 -21.08 -21.09 -7.33
CA ASP A 212 -22.18 -20.48 -6.57
C ASP A 212 -23.58 -20.91 -7.05
N LYS A 213 -23.68 -21.52 -8.24
CA LYS A 213 -24.95 -21.96 -8.86
C LYS A 213 -25.27 -23.45 -8.67
N ASN A 214 -24.30 -24.26 -8.25
CA ASN A 214 -24.38 -25.72 -8.15
C ASN A 214 -24.15 -26.15 -6.70
#